data_AF-A0A2R5LAP9-F1
#
_entry.id   AF-A0A2R5LAP9-F1
#
_cell.length_a   1.000
_cell.length_b   1.000
_cell.length_c   1.000
_cell.angle_alpha   90.00
_cell.angle_beta   90.00
_cell.angle_gamma   90.00
#
_symmetry.space_group_name_H-M   'P 1'
#
loop_
_entity.id
_entity.type
_entity.pdbx_description
1 polymer ?
#
loop_
_entity_poly.entity_id
_entity_poly.type
_entity_poly.pdbx_seq_one_letter_code
_entity_poly.pdbx_strand_id
1 'polypeptide(L)'
;VATVGGTEVFYFGRTPGYHPDSLLAGVVRDSDGTLTVVDSQRMRKFHSFQVLVKMTLQYPSEKWMHCYRWCNQGAVPGGLEILPTFVGRAYHHGQFSFCKVLSTGCMMWDTMSTANIFEFLVESPGTAYDWVNQSVLSSLRSDQLVHVPHQNGTRAVVGRTVPQADGSVLLGFVQSDVKLLYALKDDRRMPPFAEYEVLAKG
;
A
#
# COMPACT_ATOMS: atom_id res chain seq x y z
N VAL A 1 6.37 -12.95 9.73
CA VAL A 1 6.67 -14.11 10.60
C VAL A 1 5.92 -15.29 10.03
N ALA A 2 6.62 -16.37 9.69
CA ALA A 2 6.00 -17.63 9.30
C ALA A 2 6.36 -18.66 10.37
N THR A 3 5.36 -19.30 10.97
CA THR A 3 5.55 -20.36 11.97
C THR A 3 5.30 -21.69 11.29
N VAL A 4 6.31 -22.55 11.22
CA VAL A 4 6.17 -23.92 10.70
C VAL A 4 6.62 -24.88 11.80
N GLY A 5 5.66 -25.59 12.41
CA GLY A 5 5.91 -26.86 13.11
C GLY A 5 6.57 -26.83 14.49
N GLY A 6 6.68 -25.70 15.18
CA GLY A 6 7.22 -25.64 16.53
C GLY A 6 7.31 -24.20 17.06
N THR A 7 7.70 -24.02 18.32
CA THR A 7 7.93 -22.72 18.99
C THR A 7 9.05 -21.86 18.34
N GLU A 8 9.62 -22.33 17.22
CA GLU A 8 10.70 -21.67 16.51
C GLU A 8 10.15 -20.59 15.57
N VAL A 9 10.72 -19.39 15.67
CA VAL A 9 10.34 -18.23 14.87
C VAL A 9 11.25 -18.13 13.67
N PHE A 10 10.64 -17.96 12.49
CA PHE A 10 11.36 -17.72 11.25
C PHE A 10 11.01 -16.35 10.66
N TYR A 11 12.04 -15.70 10.13
CA TYR A 11 11.94 -14.46 9.36
C TYR A 11 12.39 -14.69 7.92
N PHE A 12 12.12 -13.72 7.06
CA PHE A 12 12.70 -13.69 5.72
C PHE A 12 13.90 -12.76 5.72
N GLY A 13 14.96 -13.14 5.02
CA GLY A 13 16.14 -12.31 4.89
C GLY A 13 16.77 -12.42 3.51
N ARG A 14 17.74 -11.54 3.26
CA ARG A 14 18.54 -11.55 2.04
C ARG A 14 20.00 -11.25 2.29
N THR A 15 20.88 -11.72 1.42
CA THR A 15 22.33 -11.48 1.46
C THR A 15 22.85 -11.22 0.04
N PRO A 16 23.96 -10.49 -0.16
CA PRO A 16 24.65 -10.45 -1.44
C PRO A 16 24.97 -11.87 -1.94
N GLY A 17 24.77 -12.09 -3.24
CA GLY A 17 25.13 -13.31 -3.95
C GLY A 17 26.56 -13.29 -4.48
N TYR A 18 26.89 -14.25 -5.35
CA TYR A 18 28.22 -14.37 -5.96
C TYR A 18 28.53 -13.28 -6.99
N HIS A 19 27.49 -12.70 -7.57
CA HIS A 19 27.61 -11.55 -8.46
C HIS A 19 27.33 -10.26 -7.69
N PRO A 20 28.03 -9.15 -8.00
CA PRO A 20 27.89 -7.87 -7.30
C PRO A 20 26.46 -7.36 -7.18
N ASP A 21 25.60 -7.68 -8.16
CA ASP A 21 24.21 -7.23 -8.22
C ASP A 21 23.19 -8.32 -7.83
N SER A 22 23.65 -9.48 -7.40
CA SER A 22 22.78 -10.59 -7.01
C SER A 22 22.39 -10.51 -5.54
N LEU A 23 21.10 -10.74 -5.25
CA LEU A 23 20.59 -10.92 -3.91
C LEU A 23 20.03 -12.33 -3.78
N LEU A 24 20.46 -13.03 -2.74
CA LEU A 24 19.92 -14.33 -2.37
C LEU A 24 18.92 -14.14 -1.24
N ALA A 25 17.70 -14.62 -1.42
CA ALA A 25 16.66 -14.61 -0.41
C ALA A 25 16.56 -15.98 0.28
N GLY A 26 16.20 -15.98 1.55
CA GLY A 26 16.09 -17.20 2.34
C GLY A 26 15.34 -17.00 3.64
N VAL A 27 15.39 -18.03 4.48
CA VAL A 27 14.73 -18.06 5.78
C VAL A 27 15.75 -17.82 6.88
N VAL A 28 15.51 -16.82 7.72
CA VAL A 28 16.30 -16.54 8.92
C VAL A 28 15.69 -17.30 10.07
N ARG A 29 16.52 -18.08 10.75
CA ARG A 29 16.17 -18.77 11.99
C ARG A 29 16.62 -17.91 13.17
N ASP A 30 15.68 -17.57 14.06
CA ASP A 30 15.97 -16.71 15.21
C ASP A 30 16.92 -17.37 16.21
N SER A 31 16.73 -18.67 16.43
CA SER A 31 17.44 -19.45 17.45
C SER A 31 18.95 -19.55 17.22
N ASP A 32 19.40 -19.58 15.96
CA ASP A 32 20.82 -19.65 15.60
C ASP A 32 21.34 -18.40 14.86
N GLY A 33 20.47 -17.41 14.63
CA GLY A 33 20.83 -16.15 13.99
C GLY A 33 21.37 -16.32 12.57
N THR A 34 20.98 -17.37 11.84
CA THR A 34 21.47 -17.63 10.48
C THR A 34 20.40 -17.49 9.41
N LEU A 35 20.78 -16.93 8.26
CA LEU A 35 20.01 -16.97 7.03
C LEU A 35 20.34 -18.27 6.27
N THR A 36 19.33 -19.11 6.05
CA THR A 36 19.43 -20.28 5.18
C THR A 36 18.86 -19.96 3.81
N VAL A 37 19.72 -20.01 2.79
CA VAL A 37 19.35 -19.90 1.38
C VAL A 37 19.40 -21.29 0.76
N VAL A 38 18.34 -21.65 0.04
CA VAL A 38 18.31 -22.83 -0.82
C VAL A 38 18.52 -22.35 -2.25
N ASP A 39 19.67 -22.67 -2.83
CA ASP A 39 19.90 -22.49 -4.27
C ASP A 39 19.76 -23.83 -5.01
N SER A 40 19.92 -23.81 -6.33
CA SER A 40 19.70 -24.98 -7.21
C SER A 40 20.61 -26.17 -6.92
N GLN A 41 21.61 -26.03 -6.05
CA GLN A 41 22.55 -27.12 -5.78
C GLN A 41 22.81 -27.38 -4.29
N ARG A 42 22.66 -26.40 -3.38
CA ARG A 42 22.94 -26.59 -1.95
C ARG A 42 22.12 -25.66 -1.03
N MET A 43 22.00 -26.10 0.22
CA MET A 43 21.65 -25.22 1.33
C MET A 43 22.91 -24.51 1.83
N ARG A 44 22.84 -23.19 1.99
CA ARG A 44 23.93 -22.36 2.51
C ARG A 44 23.46 -21.51 3.68
N LYS A 45 24.31 -21.39 4.70
CA LYS A 45 24.08 -20.55 5.88
C LYS A 45 24.93 -19.28 5.81
N PHE A 46 24.31 -18.14 6.11
CA PHE A 46 24.97 -16.83 6.16
C PHE A 46 24.79 -16.21 7.53
N HIS A 47 25.84 -15.55 8.03
CA HIS A 47 25.86 -14.85 9.32
C HIS A 47 25.79 -13.33 9.16
N SER A 48 25.95 -12.83 7.93
CA SER A 48 25.74 -11.43 7.56
C SER A 48 24.63 -11.38 6.53
N PHE A 49 23.51 -10.75 6.89
CA PHE A 49 22.32 -10.65 6.05
C PHE A 49 21.45 -9.48 6.50
N GLN A 50 20.48 -9.13 5.67
CA GLN A 50 19.41 -8.19 5.99
C GLN A 50 18.13 -8.97 6.29
N VAL A 51 17.40 -8.58 7.34
CA VAL A 51 16.08 -9.15 7.66
C VAL A 51 14.99 -8.27 7.08
N LEU A 52 13.99 -8.90 6.46
CA LEU A 52 12.77 -8.22 6.06
C LEU A 52 11.96 -7.88 7.31
N VAL A 53 11.99 -6.62 7.71
CA VAL A 53 11.18 -6.09 8.80
C VAL A 53 9.94 -5.39 8.25
N LYS A 54 8.78 -5.64 8.87
CA LYS A 54 7.63 -4.75 8.66
C LYS A 54 8.00 -3.42 9.31
N MET A 55 7.88 -2.31 8.59
CA MET A 55 8.03 -0.97 9.18
C MET A 55 6.79 -0.64 10.00
N THR A 56 6.64 -1.28 11.16
CA THR A 56 5.47 -1.17 12.04
C THR A 56 5.29 0.25 12.57
N LEU A 57 6.34 1.07 12.62
CA LEU A 57 6.25 2.49 13.01
C LEU A 57 5.74 3.40 11.87
N GLN A 58 5.80 2.97 10.62
CA GLN A 58 5.24 3.74 9.49
C GLN A 58 3.84 3.26 9.10
N TYR A 59 3.52 1.97 9.28
CA TYR A 59 2.24 1.37 8.89
C TYR A 59 1.80 0.25 9.86
N PRO A 60 1.49 0.58 11.13
CA PRO A 60 1.29 -0.44 12.18
C PRO A 60 0.15 -1.41 11.86
N SER A 61 -0.99 -0.91 11.40
CA SER A 61 -2.23 -1.66 11.16
C SER A 61 -2.59 -1.85 9.68
N GLU A 62 -1.95 -1.11 8.77
CA GLU A 62 -2.24 -1.23 7.35
C GLU A 62 -1.63 -2.51 6.78
N LYS A 63 -2.43 -3.22 6.00
CA LYS A 63 -2.01 -4.39 5.25
C LYS A 63 -2.16 -4.07 3.78
N TRP A 64 -1.03 -4.02 3.09
CA TRP A 64 -0.95 -3.86 1.64
C TRP A 64 -0.63 -5.22 1.04
N MET A 65 -1.43 -5.67 0.08
CA MET A 65 -1.21 -6.95 -0.61
C MET A 65 -0.79 -6.72 -2.04
N HIS A 66 0.25 -7.45 -2.45
CA HIS A 66 0.73 -7.44 -3.81
C HIS A 66 -0.29 -8.11 -4.75
N CYS A 67 -0.47 -7.53 -5.93
CA CYS A 67 -1.34 -8.05 -6.97
C CYS A 67 -0.69 -7.95 -8.35
N TYR A 68 -1.00 -8.93 -9.19
CA TYR A 68 -0.76 -8.89 -10.63
C TYR A 68 -2.10 -8.84 -11.38
N ARG A 69 -2.30 -7.80 -12.19
CA ARG A 69 -3.52 -7.48 -12.96
C ARG A 69 -4.77 -7.19 -12.12
N TRP A 70 -5.34 -8.19 -11.44
CA TRP A 70 -6.61 -8.04 -10.75
C TRP A 70 -6.72 -8.90 -9.50
N CYS A 71 -7.02 -8.23 -8.39
CA CYS A 71 -7.26 -8.84 -7.09
C CYS A 71 -8.21 -7.92 -6.31
N ASN A 72 -9.25 -8.48 -5.71
CA ASN A 72 -10.23 -7.71 -4.93
C ASN A 72 -10.61 -8.39 -3.59
N GLN A 73 -10.03 -9.55 -3.28
CA GLN A 73 -10.39 -10.27 -2.06
C GLN A 73 -9.92 -9.49 -0.82
N GLY A 74 -10.89 -9.01 -0.05
CA GLY A 74 -10.66 -8.18 1.14
C GLY A 74 -10.15 -6.77 0.83
N ALA A 75 -10.22 -6.32 -0.42
CA ALA A 75 -9.78 -4.99 -0.81
C ALA A 75 -10.68 -3.92 -0.19
N VAL A 76 -10.08 -2.86 0.35
CA VAL A 76 -10.84 -1.73 0.93
C VAL A 76 -11.51 -0.96 -0.21
N PRO A 77 -12.86 -0.87 -0.23
CA PRO A 77 -13.58 -0.14 -1.26
C PRO A 77 -13.29 1.35 -1.14
N GLY A 78 -12.82 1.93 -2.23
CA GLY A 78 -12.44 3.33 -2.34
C GLY A 78 -13.54 4.22 -2.88
N GLY A 79 -14.29 3.71 -3.86
CA GLY A 79 -15.32 4.45 -4.55
C GLY A 79 -16.12 3.58 -5.51
N LEU A 80 -17.04 4.21 -6.21
CA LEU A 80 -17.94 3.60 -7.17
C LEU A 80 -18.15 4.58 -8.31
N GLU A 81 -17.56 4.29 -9.46
CA GLU A 81 -17.84 5.00 -10.71
C GLU A 81 -18.77 4.10 -11.54
N ILE A 82 -18.40 3.78 -12.78
CA ILE A 82 -19.06 2.72 -13.55
C ILE A 82 -18.82 1.35 -12.89
N LEU A 83 -17.64 1.16 -12.31
CA LEU A 83 -17.23 -0.04 -11.59
C LEU A 83 -16.70 0.32 -10.19
N PRO A 84 -16.73 -0.62 -9.24
CA PRO A 84 -16.09 -0.44 -7.94
C PRO A 84 -14.61 -0.15 -8.09
N THR A 85 -14.11 0.79 -7.30
CA THR A 85 -12.69 1.16 -7.25
C THR A 85 -12.14 0.89 -5.87
N PHE A 86 -10.86 0.50 -5.79
CA PHE A 86 -10.22 0.14 -4.52
C PHE A 86 -8.96 0.96 -4.28
N VAL A 87 -8.59 1.07 -3.01
CA VAL A 87 -7.41 1.82 -2.57
C VAL A 87 -6.14 1.05 -2.95
N GLY A 88 -5.29 1.69 -3.74
CA GLY A 88 -4.06 1.08 -4.24
C GLY A 88 -2.84 2.00 -4.18
N ARG A 89 -1.69 1.39 -4.37
CA ARG A 89 -0.42 2.06 -4.65
C ARG A 89 0.41 1.21 -5.61
N ALA A 90 1.18 1.85 -6.47
CA ALA A 90 2.07 1.18 -7.40
C ALA A 90 3.47 1.80 -7.34
N TYR A 91 4.49 0.96 -7.51
CA TYR A 91 5.87 1.42 -7.45
C TYR A 91 6.31 1.97 -8.80
N HIS A 92 6.75 3.23 -8.81
CA HIS A 92 7.15 3.94 -10.02
C HIS A 92 8.32 4.89 -9.70
N HIS A 93 9.40 4.83 -10.49
CA HIS A 93 10.61 5.66 -10.32
C HIS A 93 11.16 5.74 -8.88
N GLY A 94 11.27 4.61 -8.18
CA GLY A 94 11.93 4.58 -6.88
C GLY A 94 11.01 4.84 -5.68
N GLN A 95 9.73 5.11 -5.91
CA GLN A 95 8.76 5.39 -4.85
C GLN A 95 7.41 4.75 -5.14
N PHE A 96 6.60 4.54 -4.11
CA PHE A 96 5.20 4.22 -4.29
C PHE A 96 4.43 5.50 -4.64
N SER A 97 3.50 5.41 -5.59
CA SER A 97 2.51 6.45 -5.87
C SER A 97 1.13 5.90 -5.59
N PHE A 98 0.24 6.74 -5.08
CA PHE A 98 -1.18 6.42 -4.97
C PHE A 98 -1.75 6.01 -6.34
N CYS A 99 -2.61 4.99 -6.33
CA CYS A 99 -3.34 4.59 -7.51
C CYS A 99 -4.75 4.07 -7.20
N LYS A 100 -5.65 4.28 -8.15
CA LYS A 100 -7.02 3.77 -8.13
C LYS A 100 -7.04 2.37 -8.73
N VAL A 101 -7.37 1.35 -7.95
CA VAL A 101 -7.43 -0.04 -8.44
C VAL A 101 -8.74 -0.27 -9.19
N LEU A 102 -8.62 -0.78 -10.40
CA LEU A 102 -9.69 -1.13 -11.34
C LEU A 102 -9.52 -2.59 -11.79
N SER A 103 -10.52 -3.16 -12.45
CA SER A 103 -10.45 -4.52 -13.03
C SER A 103 -9.31 -4.70 -14.04
N THR A 104 -8.81 -3.60 -14.60
CA THR A 104 -7.74 -3.56 -15.60
C THR A 104 -6.35 -3.31 -15.02
N GLY A 105 -6.23 -3.05 -13.71
CA GLY A 105 -4.96 -2.75 -13.04
C GLY A 105 -5.08 -1.54 -12.10
N CYS A 106 -3.95 -0.94 -11.74
CA CYS A 106 -3.93 0.23 -10.86
C CYS A 106 -3.58 1.52 -11.59
N MET A 107 -4.53 2.43 -11.69
CA MET A 107 -4.37 3.70 -12.38
C MET A 107 -3.63 4.71 -11.51
N MET A 108 -2.39 5.00 -11.86
CA MET A 108 -1.52 5.90 -11.11
C MET A 108 -1.84 7.36 -11.41
N TRP A 109 -1.98 8.17 -10.35
CA TRP A 109 -2.23 9.61 -10.48
C TRP A 109 -1.11 10.35 -11.23
N ASP A 110 0.14 10.05 -10.88
CA ASP A 110 1.30 10.83 -11.33
C ASP A 110 1.54 10.69 -12.83
N THR A 111 1.42 9.47 -13.36
CA THR A 111 1.73 9.13 -14.75
C THR A 111 0.51 9.05 -15.64
N MET A 112 -0.69 8.98 -15.06
CA MET A 112 -1.93 8.66 -15.78
C MET A 112 -1.83 7.31 -16.53
N SER A 113 -1.03 6.38 -16.01
CA SER A 113 -0.84 5.06 -16.59
C SER A 113 -1.32 3.95 -15.66
N THR A 114 -1.72 2.84 -16.25
CA THR A 114 -2.18 1.66 -15.50
C THR A 114 -1.01 0.72 -15.22
N ALA A 115 -0.72 0.51 -13.94
CA ALA A 115 0.26 -0.45 -13.47
C ALA A 115 -0.38 -1.85 -13.38
N ASN A 116 0.27 -2.85 -13.99
CA ASN A 116 -0.13 -4.26 -13.89
C ASN A 116 0.40 -4.94 -12.62
N ILE A 117 1.39 -4.34 -11.97
CA ILE A 117 1.97 -4.80 -10.71
C ILE A 117 1.74 -3.67 -9.71
N PHE A 118 0.99 -3.96 -8.65
CA PHE A 118 0.60 -2.96 -7.67
C PHE A 118 0.33 -3.61 -6.30
N GLU A 119 0.11 -2.78 -5.30
CA GLU A 119 -0.40 -3.19 -4.01
C GLU A 119 -1.77 -2.56 -3.77
N PHE A 120 -2.66 -3.29 -3.11
CA PHE A 120 -3.96 -2.79 -2.71
C PHE A 120 -4.11 -2.92 -1.19
N LEU A 121 -4.83 -1.96 -0.61
CA LEU A 121 -5.13 -1.96 0.81
C LEU A 121 -6.17 -3.03 1.09
N VAL A 122 -5.92 -3.85 2.11
CA VAL A 122 -6.87 -4.85 2.56
C VAL A 122 -7.31 -4.66 3.99
N GLU A 123 -8.55 -5.04 4.24
CA GLU A 123 -9.06 -5.26 5.58
C GLU A 123 -8.25 -6.36 6.26
N SER A 124 -7.95 -6.15 7.54
CA SER A 124 -7.24 -7.14 8.35
C SER A 124 -7.96 -7.31 9.69
N PRO A 125 -7.95 -8.53 10.27
CA PRO A 125 -8.58 -8.75 11.57
C PRO A 125 -8.06 -7.75 12.61
N GLY A 126 -8.97 -7.01 13.25
CA GLY A 126 -8.63 -5.97 14.23
C GLY A 126 -8.32 -4.59 13.65
N THR A 127 -8.48 -4.38 12.34
CA THR A 127 -8.44 -3.04 11.71
C THR A 127 -9.72 -2.84 10.91
N ALA A 128 -10.57 -1.93 11.39
CA ALA A 128 -11.71 -1.43 10.61
C ALA A 128 -11.30 -0.12 9.93
N TYR A 129 -11.81 0.10 8.72
CA TYR A 129 -11.66 1.37 8.05
C TYR A 129 -13.01 2.05 7.94
N ASP A 130 -13.03 3.38 8.11
CA ASP A 130 -14.22 4.18 7.94
C ASP A 130 -13.92 5.46 7.18
N TRP A 131 -14.92 5.98 6.49
CA TRP A 131 -14.85 7.22 5.75
C TRP A 131 -15.39 8.35 6.61
N VAL A 132 -14.53 9.31 6.92
CA VAL A 132 -14.87 10.42 7.80
C VAL A 132 -14.79 11.73 7.04
N ASN A 133 -15.76 12.59 7.29
CA ASN A 133 -15.84 13.88 6.62
C ASN A 133 -14.60 14.75 6.95
N GLN A 134 -14.16 15.55 5.99
CA GLN A 134 -13.04 16.48 6.16
C GLN A 134 -13.16 17.41 7.38
N SER A 135 -14.38 17.74 7.82
CA SER A 135 -14.61 18.62 8.99
C SER A 135 -14.03 18.04 10.29
N VAL A 136 -13.78 16.73 10.30
CA VAL A 136 -13.29 15.97 11.46
C VAL A 136 -11.77 15.83 11.44
N LEU A 137 -11.08 16.23 10.36
CA LEU A 137 -9.63 16.08 10.19
C LEU A 137 -8.79 16.65 11.33
N SER A 138 -9.20 17.80 11.88
CA SER A 138 -8.48 18.45 12.99
C SER A 138 -8.55 17.66 14.30
N SER A 139 -9.54 16.77 14.43
CA SER A 139 -9.73 15.93 15.63
C SER A 139 -9.07 14.55 15.52
N LEU A 140 -8.71 14.13 14.30
CA LEU A 140 -8.07 12.85 14.06
C LEU A 140 -6.57 12.95 14.29
N ARG A 141 -6.02 11.96 15.00
CA ARG A 141 -4.57 11.81 15.12
C ARG A 141 -4.00 11.30 13.80
N SER A 142 -2.77 11.71 13.48
CA SER A 142 -2.13 11.36 12.20
C SER A 142 -1.99 9.85 11.99
N ASP A 143 -1.84 9.08 13.07
CA ASP A 143 -1.77 7.61 13.06
C ASP A 143 -3.10 6.92 12.76
N GLN A 144 -4.22 7.65 12.82
CA GLN A 144 -5.55 7.16 12.45
C GLN A 144 -5.80 7.28 10.94
N LEU A 145 -5.02 8.07 10.21
CA LEU A 145 -5.22 8.25 8.77
C LEU A 145 -4.44 7.23 7.96
N VAL A 146 -4.99 6.82 6.82
CA VAL A 146 -4.27 5.99 5.84
C VAL A 146 -3.44 6.91 4.94
N HIS A 147 -2.12 6.83 5.11
CA HIS A 147 -1.18 7.66 4.35
C HIS A 147 -0.82 7.00 3.03
N VAL A 148 -0.71 7.83 2.00
CA VAL A 148 -0.16 7.43 0.71
C VAL A 148 1.04 8.30 0.40
N PRO A 149 2.11 7.71 -0.15
CA PRO A 149 3.24 8.51 -0.59
C PRO A 149 2.82 9.44 -1.74
N HIS A 150 3.27 10.69 -1.64
CA HIS A 150 3.09 11.71 -2.66
C HIS A 150 4.44 12.35 -3.01
N GLN A 151 4.50 12.98 -4.18
CA GLN A 151 5.74 13.53 -4.72
C GLN A 151 6.41 14.49 -3.73
N ASN A 152 7.74 14.47 -3.69
CA ASN A 152 8.58 15.33 -2.85
C ASN A 152 8.44 15.10 -1.34
N GLY A 153 7.97 13.93 -0.90
CA GLY A 153 7.86 13.59 0.52
C GLY A 153 6.73 14.32 1.26
N THR A 154 5.84 14.96 0.52
CA THR A 154 4.61 15.55 1.07
C THR A 154 3.70 14.44 1.58
N ARG A 155 3.04 14.68 2.71
CA ARG A 155 2.11 13.72 3.30
C ARG A 155 0.77 13.85 2.60
N ALA A 156 0.35 12.79 1.93
CA ALA A 156 -1.01 12.67 1.43
C ALA A 156 -1.75 11.56 2.17
N VAL A 157 -3.05 11.69 2.26
CA VAL A 157 -3.94 10.67 2.83
C VAL A 157 -4.94 10.23 1.79
N VAL A 158 -5.42 9.00 1.91
CA VAL A 158 -6.47 8.49 1.03
C VAL A 158 -7.76 9.26 1.28
N GLY A 159 -8.39 9.74 0.21
CA GLY A 159 -9.66 10.44 0.31
C GLY A 159 -10.58 10.12 -0.85
N ARG A 160 -11.85 10.47 -0.71
CA ARG A 160 -12.85 10.33 -1.76
C ARG A 160 -13.86 11.48 -1.73
N THR A 161 -14.59 11.67 -2.81
CA THR A 161 -15.65 12.69 -2.88
C THR A 161 -16.81 12.21 -3.75
N VAL A 162 -17.96 12.87 -3.62
CA VAL A 162 -19.14 12.68 -4.46
C VAL A 162 -19.40 13.99 -5.19
N PRO A 163 -18.77 14.21 -6.36
CA PRO A 163 -18.69 15.53 -6.96
C PRO A 163 -19.90 15.89 -7.84
N GLN A 164 -20.74 14.90 -8.21
CA GLN A 164 -21.81 15.06 -9.19
C GLN A 164 -23.08 14.33 -8.74
N ALA A 165 -24.21 14.76 -9.31
CA ALA A 165 -25.52 14.13 -9.10
C ALA A 165 -25.64 12.73 -9.71
N ASP A 166 -24.63 12.26 -10.47
CA ASP A 166 -24.60 10.91 -11.03
C ASP A 166 -24.31 9.81 -9.98
N GLY A 167 -24.06 10.21 -8.73
CA GLY A 167 -23.79 9.29 -7.63
C GLY A 167 -22.39 8.68 -7.65
N SER A 168 -21.52 9.13 -8.57
CA SER A 168 -20.14 8.63 -8.63
C SER A 168 -19.35 9.04 -7.37
N VAL A 169 -18.67 8.07 -6.78
CA VAL A 169 -17.75 8.28 -5.65
C VAL A 169 -16.33 8.18 -6.20
N LEU A 170 -15.65 9.32 -6.31
CA LEU A 170 -14.31 9.40 -6.88
C LEU A 170 -13.27 9.21 -5.79
N LEU A 171 -12.41 8.21 -5.97
CA LEU A 171 -11.27 7.95 -5.11
C LEU A 171 -10.06 8.80 -5.54
N GLY A 172 -9.34 9.32 -4.56
CA GLY A 172 -8.16 10.15 -4.75
C GLY A 172 -7.25 10.19 -3.53
N PHE A 173 -6.41 11.21 -3.50
CA PHE A 173 -5.60 11.53 -2.32
C PHE A 173 -5.79 12.99 -1.94
N VAL A 174 -5.70 13.27 -0.66
CA VAL A 174 -5.77 14.60 -0.08
C VAL A 174 -4.36 15.04 0.24
N GLN A 175 -3.94 16.17 -0.32
CA GLN A 175 -2.66 16.77 0.03
C GLN A 175 -2.82 17.55 1.34
N SER A 176 -2.13 17.11 2.40
CA SER A 176 -2.39 17.58 3.77
C SER A 176 -2.17 19.09 3.96
N ASP A 177 -1.22 19.67 3.23
CA ASP A 177 -0.84 21.09 3.38
C ASP A 177 -1.88 22.04 2.78
N VAL A 178 -2.46 21.67 1.64
CA VAL A 178 -3.47 22.48 0.93
C VAL A 178 -4.90 22.08 1.24
N LYS A 179 -5.10 20.91 1.88
CA LYS A 179 -6.40 20.35 2.27
C LYS A 179 -7.36 20.22 1.09
N LEU A 180 -6.85 19.81 -0.07
CA LEU A 180 -7.62 19.56 -1.27
C LEU A 180 -7.49 18.09 -1.68
N LEU A 181 -8.60 17.52 -2.14
CA LEU A 181 -8.64 16.19 -2.74
C LEU A 181 -8.35 16.28 -4.24
N TYR A 182 -7.45 15.41 -4.71
CA TYR A 182 -7.14 15.22 -6.12
C TYR A 182 -7.59 13.82 -6.56
N ALA A 183 -8.47 13.75 -7.57
CA ALA A 183 -9.10 12.50 -7.99
C ALA A 183 -9.20 12.37 -9.52
N LEU A 184 -9.25 11.12 -10.00
CA LEU A 184 -9.39 10.79 -11.41
C LEU A 184 -10.81 10.33 -11.72
N LYS A 185 -11.37 10.80 -12.84
CA LYS A 185 -12.61 10.28 -13.45
C LYS A 185 -12.35 10.00 -14.92
N ASP A 186 -12.74 8.83 -15.42
CA ASP A 186 -12.59 8.45 -16.83
C ASP A 186 -11.19 8.75 -17.41
N ASP A 187 -10.16 8.33 -16.67
CA ASP A 187 -8.74 8.50 -17.02
C ASP A 187 -8.29 9.97 -17.16
N ARG A 188 -9.01 10.89 -16.51
CA ARG A 188 -8.73 12.33 -16.52
C ARG A 188 -8.58 12.88 -15.10
N ARG A 189 -7.69 13.84 -14.95
CA ARG A 189 -7.56 14.62 -13.72
C ARG A 189 -8.75 15.56 -13.59
N MET A 190 -9.43 15.46 -12.46
CA MET A 190 -10.49 16.39 -12.11
C MET A 190 -9.90 17.65 -11.46
N PRO A 191 -10.62 18.78 -11.49
CA PRO A 191 -10.32 19.89 -10.61
C PRO A 191 -10.28 19.43 -9.14
N PRO A 192 -9.43 20.03 -8.29
CA PRO A 192 -9.35 19.66 -6.89
C PRO A 192 -10.66 19.95 -6.15
N PHE A 193 -10.99 19.09 -5.18
CA PHE A 193 -12.22 19.20 -4.40
C PHE A 193 -11.94 19.72 -3.00
N ALA A 194 -12.75 20.68 -2.57
CA ALA A 194 -12.74 21.25 -1.22
C ALA A 194 -13.69 20.52 -0.28
N GLU A 195 -14.49 19.57 -0.76
CA GLU A 195 -15.37 18.72 0.05
C GLU A 195 -15.05 17.26 -0.25
N TYR A 196 -14.70 16.51 0.79
CA TYR A 196 -14.26 15.13 0.68
C TYR A 196 -14.37 14.40 2.02
N GLU A 197 -14.25 13.09 1.94
CA GLU A 197 -14.05 12.19 3.06
C GLU A 197 -12.62 11.67 3.02
N VAL A 198 -12.04 11.38 4.18
CA VAL A 198 -10.74 10.71 4.30
C VAL A 198 -10.91 9.32 4.88
N LEU A 199 -10.00 8.43 4.51
CA LEU A 199 -9.98 7.08 5.05
C LEU A 199 -9.28 7.06 6.42
N ALA A 200 -10.04 6.70 7.45
CA ALA A 200 -9.57 6.57 8.82
C ALA A 200 -9.59 5.11 9.28
N LYS A 201 -8.73 4.82 10.25
CA LYS A 201 -8.61 3.54 10.96
C LYS A 201 -9.39 3.64 12.28
N GLY A 202 -10.29 2.69 12.49
CA GLY A 202 -11.05 2.50 13.74
C GLY A 202 -10.25 1.79 14.82
#